data_AF-A0AAW1GLP0-F1
#
_entry.id   AF-A0AAW1GLP0-F1
#
_cell.length_a   1.000
_cell.length_b   1.000
_cell.length_c   1.000
_cell.angle_alpha   90.00
_cell.angle_beta   90.00
_cell.angle_gamma   90.00
#
_symmetry.space_group_name_H-M   'P 1'
#
loop_
_entity.id
_entity.type
_entity.pdbx_description
1 polymer ?
#
loop_
_entity_poly.entity_id
_entity_poly.type
_entity_poly.pdbx_seq_one_letter_code
_entity_poly.pdbx_strand_id
1 'polypeptide(L)'
;MVMEYDEHELKNEKNPPPLDEGDIAVMKTYGLGPYSSVIKQVEKELKDLSKKINDLRGVKESDTGLAPPSQWDLVADKQMMQEEQPLQVARCTKIINPNTEDAKYMINVKQIAKFVVGLGDKVSPTDIEEGMRIGVDRTKYQIQIPLPPKIDPSVTMMTVEEKPDVTYNDVGGCKEQIEKMREVVELPMLHPEKFVKLGIDPPKGVLCYGPPGTGKTLLARAVANRTDACFIRVIGSELVQKYVGEGARMVRELFQMARSKKACIVFFDEVDAIGGARFDDGVGGDNEVQRTMLEIVNQLDGFDARGNIKVLMATNRPDTLDPALLRPGRLDRKVEFGLPDLEGRTQIFKIHTRTMNCERDIRFELLARLCPNATGADIRSVCTEAGMYAIRARRKTVTEKDFLDAVDKVIKGYQKFSATPKYMVYN
;
A
#
# COMPACT_ATOMS: atom_id res chain seq x y z
N MET A 1 67.83 -27.01 -29.65
CA MET A 1 68.24 -28.23 -28.91
C MET A 1 66.95 -28.82 -28.37
N VAL A 2 66.57 -29.97 -28.90
CA VAL A 2 65.37 -30.75 -28.53
C VAL A 2 65.52 -31.21 -27.09
N MET A 3 64.42 -31.29 -26.34
CA MET A 3 64.02 -32.35 -25.37
C MET A 3 62.68 -31.87 -24.76
N GLU A 4 61.54 -32.27 -25.33
CA GLU A 4 60.76 -33.46 -24.97
C GLU A 4 60.43 -33.57 -23.48
N TYR A 5 59.12 -33.60 -23.23
CA TYR A 5 58.46 -33.65 -21.93
C TYR A 5 58.78 -34.95 -21.19
N ASP A 6 59.09 -34.83 -19.89
CA ASP A 6 58.86 -35.92 -18.95
C ASP A 6 57.47 -35.70 -18.30
N GLU A 7 56.48 -36.42 -18.82
CA GLU A 7 55.06 -36.41 -18.41
C GLU A 7 54.80 -37.12 -17.06
N HIS A 8 55.83 -37.43 -16.27
CA HIS A 8 55.72 -38.35 -15.14
C HIS A 8 55.58 -37.75 -13.74
N GLU A 9 55.55 -36.42 -13.56
CA GLU A 9 55.32 -35.79 -12.24
C GLU A 9 53.99 -35.03 -12.09
N LEU A 10 53.10 -35.09 -13.07
CA LEU A 10 51.83 -34.33 -13.05
C LEU A 10 50.65 -35.04 -12.35
N LYS A 11 50.87 -36.10 -11.56
CA LYS A 11 49.77 -36.93 -11.02
C LYS A 11 49.65 -37.06 -9.51
N ASN A 12 50.42 -36.34 -8.70
CA ASN A 12 50.31 -36.45 -7.24
C ASN A 12 50.47 -35.13 -6.47
N GLU A 13 49.61 -34.14 -6.71
CA GLU A 13 49.32 -33.10 -5.70
C GLU A 13 47.83 -32.77 -5.72
N LYS A 14 47.03 -33.69 -5.16
CA LYS A 14 45.66 -33.40 -4.74
C LYS A 14 45.75 -32.50 -3.50
N ASN A 15 45.38 -31.23 -3.70
CA ASN A 15 45.37 -30.10 -2.77
C ASN A 15 46.74 -29.46 -2.53
N PRO A 16 46.95 -28.19 -2.94
CA PRO A 16 48.14 -27.45 -2.53
C PRO A 16 48.17 -27.38 -0.99
N PRO A 17 49.37 -27.43 -0.37
CA PRO A 17 49.51 -27.30 1.07
C PRO A 17 48.85 -26.00 1.57
N PRO A 18 48.23 -25.99 2.77
CA PRO A 18 47.71 -24.76 3.34
C PRO A 18 48.84 -23.73 3.44
N LEU A 19 48.57 -22.53 2.96
CA LEU A 19 49.54 -21.41 2.96
C LEU A 19 50.16 -21.24 4.34
N ASP A 20 51.49 -21.19 4.39
CA ASP A 20 52.26 -20.82 5.59
C ASP A 20 51.91 -19.37 5.99
N GLU A 21 52.00 -19.01 7.28
CA GLU A 21 51.94 -17.62 7.76
C GLU A 21 52.89 -16.69 6.98
N GLY A 22 54.05 -17.21 6.55
CA GLY A 22 54.99 -16.53 5.65
C GLY A 22 54.42 -16.24 4.27
N ASP A 23 53.75 -17.21 3.64
CA ASP A 23 53.13 -17.04 2.32
C ASP A 23 51.94 -16.07 2.38
N ILE A 24 51.19 -16.10 3.49
CA ILE A 24 50.10 -15.15 3.77
C ILE A 24 50.65 -13.73 3.96
N ALA A 25 51.81 -13.57 4.59
CA ALA A 25 52.47 -12.27 4.76
C ALA A 25 52.99 -11.70 3.44
N VAL A 26 53.53 -12.55 2.56
CA VAL A 26 53.97 -12.16 1.21
C VAL A 26 52.77 -11.78 0.34
N MET A 27 51.67 -12.55 0.37
CA MET A 27 50.44 -12.17 -0.35
C MET A 27 49.82 -10.87 0.18
N LYS A 28 49.90 -10.60 1.48
CA LYS A 28 49.42 -9.33 2.07
C LYS A 28 50.28 -8.13 1.66
N THR A 29 51.56 -8.32 1.37
CA THR A 29 52.47 -7.24 0.95
C THR A 29 52.51 -7.05 -0.57
N TYR A 30 52.15 -8.08 -1.36
CA TYR A 30 52.03 -8.00 -2.81
C TYR A 30 50.95 -6.98 -3.23
N GLY A 31 51.37 -5.89 -3.88
CA GLY A 31 50.49 -4.85 -4.42
C GLY A 31 50.18 -3.68 -3.49
N LEU A 32 50.71 -3.67 -2.26
CA LEU A 32 50.63 -2.51 -1.39
C LEU A 32 51.79 -1.56 -1.69
N GLY A 33 51.47 -0.36 -2.20
CA GLY A 33 52.46 0.71 -2.32
C GLY A 33 53.08 1.06 -0.95
N PRO A 34 54.28 1.66 -0.92
CA PRO A 34 55.03 1.94 0.33
C PRO A 34 54.24 2.78 1.35
N TYR A 35 53.21 3.50 0.92
CA TYR A 35 52.36 4.34 1.77
C TYR A 35 51.06 3.68 2.26
N SER A 36 50.73 2.46 1.84
CA SER A 36 49.43 1.86 2.15
C SER A 36 49.23 1.57 3.64
N SER A 37 50.29 1.16 4.34
CA SER A 37 50.28 0.97 5.79
C SER A 37 50.04 2.29 6.53
N VAL A 38 50.73 3.35 6.10
CA VAL A 38 50.61 4.70 6.67
C VAL A 38 49.19 5.25 6.48
N ILE A 39 48.61 5.10 5.29
CA ILE A 39 47.24 5.55 5.00
C ILE A 39 46.23 4.80 5.88
N LYS A 40 46.33 3.48 6.00
CA LYS A 40 45.43 2.69 6.86
C LYS A 40 45.55 3.06 8.34
N GLN A 41 46.76 3.39 8.79
CA GLN A 41 46.99 3.85 10.15
C GLN A 41 46.35 5.22 10.40
N VAL A 42 46.55 6.17 9.49
CA VAL A 42 45.91 7.50 9.56
C VAL A 42 44.39 7.38 9.52
N GLU A 43 43.82 6.54 8.67
CA GLU A 43 42.36 6.29 8.65
C GLU A 43 41.84 5.73 9.98
N LYS A 44 42.61 4.84 10.63
CA LYS A 44 42.25 4.28 11.92
C LYS A 44 42.29 5.36 13.01
N GLU A 45 43.34 6.18 13.02
CA GLU A 45 43.47 7.31 13.96
C GLU A 45 42.34 8.33 13.78
N LEU A 46 41.94 8.63 12.55
CA LEU A 46 40.80 9.51 12.24
C LEU A 46 39.48 8.96 12.78
N LYS A 47 39.26 7.64 12.66
CA LYS A 47 38.09 6.96 13.24
C LYS A 47 38.09 7.00 14.76
N ASP A 48 39.24 6.78 15.39
CA ASP A 48 39.37 6.79 16.85
C ASP A 48 39.19 8.21 17.43
N LEU A 49 39.70 9.23 16.73
CA LEU A 49 39.46 10.64 17.06
C LEU A 49 37.98 11.01 16.95
N SER A 50 37.31 10.59 15.87
CA SER A 50 35.87 10.82 15.69
C SER A 50 35.04 10.20 16.82
N LYS A 51 35.37 8.97 17.23
CA LYS A 51 34.73 8.31 18.38
C LYS A 51 34.93 9.08 19.68
N LYS A 52 36.17 9.49 19.98
CA LYS A 52 36.47 10.29 21.18
C LYS A 52 35.68 11.61 21.20
N ILE A 53 35.53 12.27 20.06
CA ILE A 53 34.74 13.50 19.94
C ILE A 53 33.25 13.21 20.21
N ASN A 54 32.70 12.12 19.68
CA ASN A 54 31.30 11.74 19.91
C ASN A 54 31.04 11.37 21.38
N ASP A 55 31.97 10.66 22.02
CA ASP A 55 31.91 10.32 23.45
C ASP A 55 31.95 11.58 24.32
N LEU A 56 32.84 12.54 23.99
CA LEU A 56 32.93 13.84 24.67
C LEU A 56 31.69 14.71 24.45
N ARG A 57 31.08 14.63 23.27
CA ARG A 57 29.81 15.31 22.96
C ARG A 57 28.62 14.72 23.71
N GLY A 58 28.82 13.60 24.42
CA GLY A 58 27.78 12.93 25.19
C GLY A 58 26.74 12.23 24.32
N VAL A 59 27.03 12.02 23.03
CA VAL A 59 26.19 11.20 22.14
C VAL A 59 26.52 9.75 22.43
N LYS A 60 25.99 9.23 23.53
CA LYS A 60 25.91 7.79 23.74
C LYS A 60 24.68 7.33 22.98
N GLU A 61 24.86 6.49 21.96
CA GLU A 61 23.75 5.70 21.40
C GLU A 61 23.28 4.75 22.51
N SER A 62 22.41 5.25 23.37
CA SER A 62 21.75 4.45 24.37
C SER A 62 20.47 3.88 23.75
N ASP A 63 20.35 2.56 23.71
CA ASP A 63 19.15 1.82 23.30
C ASP A 63 17.92 2.09 24.18
N THR A 64 18.01 3.04 25.12
CA THR A 64 16.94 3.46 26.02
C THR A 64 15.87 4.33 25.33
N GLY A 65 16.06 4.66 24.04
CA GLY A 65 15.12 5.50 23.28
C GLY A 65 15.17 6.98 23.63
N LEU A 66 16.19 7.42 24.38
CA LEU A 66 16.41 8.83 24.69
C LEU A 66 17.07 9.52 23.48
N ALA A 67 16.45 10.61 23.02
CA ALA A 67 17.07 11.48 22.02
C ALA A 67 18.37 12.07 22.58
N PRO A 68 19.39 12.33 21.74
CA PRO A 68 20.60 12.99 22.19
C PRO A 68 20.25 14.36 22.80
N PRO A 69 20.94 14.80 23.87
CA PRO A 69 20.61 16.05 24.57
C PRO A 69 20.58 17.29 23.66
N SER A 70 21.34 17.30 22.56
CA SER A 70 21.33 18.38 21.58
C SER A 70 20.04 18.46 20.75
N GLN A 71 19.25 17.40 20.72
CA GLN A 71 17.96 17.32 20.03
C GLN A 71 16.78 17.41 20.99
N TRP A 72 17.03 17.61 22.30
CA TRP A 72 15.95 17.86 23.25
C TRP A 72 15.27 19.17 22.89
N ASP A 73 13.95 19.10 22.74
CA ASP A 73 13.13 20.28 22.54
C ASP A 73 12.94 20.98 23.90
N LEU A 74 13.84 21.90 24.20
CA LEU A 74 13.82 22.71 25.42
C LEU A 74 12.50 23.49 25.60
N VAL A 75 11.79 23.77 24.50
CA VAL A 75 10.49 24.44 24.55
C VAL A 75 9.42 23.47 25.05
N ALA A 76 9.43 22.22 24.56
CA ALA A 76 8.54 21.17 25.03
C ALA A 76 8.78 20.84 26.51
N ASP A 77 10.05 20.74 26.94
CA ASP A 77 10.38 20.49 28.36
C ASP A 77 9.90 21.63 29.27
N LYS A 78 10.06 22.88 28.83
CA LYS A 78 9.57 24.04 29.57
C LYS A 78 8.04 24.07 29.63
N GLN A 79 7.36 23.65 28.57
CA GLN A 79 5.90 23.49 28.56
C GLN A 79 5.46 22.36 29.49
N MET A 80 6.16 21.23 29.51
CA MET A 80 5.87 20.12 30.43
C MET A 80 6.07 20.51 31.90
N MET A 81 7.04 21.38 32.21
CA MET A 81 7.20 21.93 33.56
C MET A 81 6.15 23.00 33.91
N GLN A 82 5.55 23.69 32.93
CA GLN A 82 4.53 24.71 33.14
C GLN A 82 3.11 24.15 33.21
N GLU A 83 2.78 23.13 32.41
CA GLU A 83 1.48 22.44 32.45
C GLU A 83 1.55 21.23 33.38
N GLU A 84 1.35 21.46 34.68
CA GLU A 84 1.57 20.46 35.74
C GLU A 84 0.65 19.23 35.75
N GLN A 85 -0.40 19.15 34.92
CA GLN A 85 -1.39 18.06 35.06
C GLN A 85 -1.77 17.37 33.75
N PRO A 86 -1.63 16.03 33.66
CA PRO A 86 -2.08 15.29 32.50
C PRO A 86 -3.61 15.32 32.43
N LEU A 87 -4.12 15.77 31.28
CA LEU A 87 -5.55 15.72 30.99
C LEU A 87 -6.03 14.27 30.87
N GLN A 88 -7.13 13.96 31.51
CA GLN A 88 -7.80 12.67 31.37
C GLN A 88 -8.75 12.68 30.17
N VAL A 89 -8.70 11.64 29.35
CA VAL A 89 -9.57 11.52 28.17
C VAL A 89 -10.97 11.04 28.58
N ALA A 90 -11.98 11.85 28.30
CA ALA A 90 -13.39 11.53 28.49
C ALA A 90 -14.17 11.63 27.17
N ARG A 91 -15.41 11.09 27.15
CA ARG A 91 -16.34 11.28 26.04
C ARG A 91 -17.55 12.07 26.50
N CYS A 92 -17.90 13.14 25.79
CA CYS A 92 -19.15 13.86 26.00
C CYS A 92 -20.31 12.98 25.56
N THR A 93 -21.23 12.65 26.47
CA THR A 93 -22.40 11.81 26.16
C THR A 93 -23.64 12.61 25.83
N LYS A 94 -23.85 13.73 26.52
CA LYS A 94 -25.04 14.56 26.37
C LYS A 94 -24.77 15.96 26.86
N ILE A 95 -25.35 16.95 26.19
CA ILE A 95 -25.33 18.35 26.62
C ILE A 95 -26.65 18.63 27.37
N ILE A 96 -26.54 19.19 28.57
CA ILE A 96 -27.67 19.58 29.42
C ILE A 96 -27.77 21.10 29.40
N ASN A 97 -28.92 21.60 28.98
CA ASN A 97 -29.21 23.03 28.74
C ASN A 97 -28.33 23.66 27.65
N PRO A 98 -28.60 23.38 26.36
CA PRO A 98 -27.97 24.10 25.27
C PRO A 98 -28.37 25.59 25.32
N ASN A 99 -27.40 26.50 25.14
CA ASN A 99 -27.56 27.96 25.00
C ASN A 99 -27.83 28.81 26.26
N THR A 100 -27.52 28.31 27.45
CA THR A 100 -27.41 29.13 28.68
C THR A 100 -25.96 29.21 29.16
N GLU A 101 -25.60 30.28 29.89
CA GLU A 101 -24.26 30.43 30.49
C GLU A 101 -23.89 29.27 31.42
N ASP A 102 -24.89 28.54 31.94
CA ASP A 102 -24.75 27.30 32.73
C ASP A 102 -24.84 26.01 31.88
N ALA A 103 -24.23 25.98 30.69
CA ALA A 103 -24.16 24.76 29.89
C ALA A 103 -23.41 23.66 30.68
N LYS A 104 -24.10 22.55 30.97
CA LYS A 104 -23.54 21.42 31.71
C LYS A 104 -23.38 20.23 30.79
N TYR A 105 -22.27 19.52 30.90
CA TYR A 105 -21.93 18.42 30.00
C TYR A 105 -21.89 17.13 30.81
N MET A 106 -22.59 16.11 30.33
CA MET A 106 -22.48 14.77 30.90
C MET A 106 -21.34 14.04 30.21
N ILE A 107 -20.26 13.77 30.94
CA ILE A 107 -19.07 13.10 30.43
C ILE A 107 -19.00 11.67 30.96
N ASN A 108 -18.47 10.76 30.15
CA ASN A 108 -18.18 9.40 30.53
C ASN A 108 -16.66 9.17 30.51
N VAL A 109 -16.10 8.87 31.68
CA VAL A 109 -14.68 8.56 31.85
C VAL A 109 -14.52 7.03 31.86
N LYS A 110 -13.63 6.51 31.00
CA LYS A 110 -13.51 5.07 30.67
C LYS A 110 -13.23 4.13 31.86
N GLN A 111 -12.88 4.66 33.03
CA GLN A 111 -12.46 3.88 34.21
C GLN A 111 -13.34 4.08 35.45
N ILE A 112 -14.19 5.10 35.51
CA ILE A 112 -14.74 5.56 36.81
C ILE A 112 -16.27 5.64 36.77
N ALA A 113 -16.83 6.68 36.13
CA ALA A 113 -18.27 6.96 36.15
C ALA A 113 -18.65 8.04 35.13
N LYS A 114 -19.95 8.36 35.09
CA LYS A 114 -20.47 9.55 34.41
C LYS A 114 -20.45 10.73 35.36
N PHE A 115 -19.92 11.86 34.91
CA PHE A 115 -19.88 13.11 35.68
C PHE A 115 -20.61 14.23 34.92
N VAL A 116 -21.19 15.18 35.68
CA VAL A 116 -21.72 16.41 35.11
C VAL A 116 -20.70 17.50 35.37
N VAL A 117 -20.22 18.10 34.30
CA VAL A 117 -19.09 19.03 34.33
C VAL A 117 -19.42 20.35 33.66
N GLY A 118 -18.75 21.40 34.09
CA GLY A 118 -18.78 22.71 33.44
C GLY A 118 -17.72 22.85 32.35
N LEU A 119 -17.83 23.93 31.58
CA LEU A 119 -16.78 24.36 30.67
C LEU A 119 -15.58 24.92 31.42
N GLY A 120 -14.37 24.73 30.87
CA GLY A 120 -13.18 25.48 31.27
C GLY A 120 -13.02 26.76 30.46
N ASP A 121 -12.17 27.67 30.94
CA ASP A 121 -12.00 29.03 30.39
C ASP A 121 -11.48 29.08 28.95
N LYS A 122 -10.87 27.99 28.47
CA LYS A 122 -10.22 27.90 27.14
C LYS A 122 -11.14 27.44 26.01
N VAL A 123 -12.34 26.95 26.31
CA VAL A 123 -13.25 26.33 25.33
C VAL A 123 -14.54 27.11 25.24
N SER A 124 -15.15 27.16 24.06
CA SER A 124 -16.47 27.75 23.86
C SER A 124 -17.56 26.68 23.79
N PRO A 125 -18.82 26.97 24.18
CA PRO A 125 -19.91 25.99 24.11
C PRO A 125 -20.18 25.47 22.70
N THR A 126 -19.79 26.22 21.66
CA THR A 126 -19.98 25.87 20.24
C THR A 126 -18.99 24.81 19.75
N ASP A 127 -17.85 24.65 20.42
CA ASP A 127 -16.80 23.71 19.99
C ASP A 127 -17.04 22.28 20.48
N ILE A 128 -18.03 22.08 21.36
CA ILE A 128 -18.30 20.80 22.00
C ILE A 128 -19.58 20.19 21.44
N GLU A 129 -19.42 19.09 20.72
CA GLU A 129 -20.53 18.28 20.22
C GLU A 129 -20.79 17.05 21.09
N GLU A 130 -22.02 16.54 21.01
CA GLU A 130 -22.38 15.26 21.63
C GLU A 130 -21.60 14.11 20.97
N GLY A 131 -21.04 13.22 21.80
CA GLY A 131 -20.22 12.10 21.34
C GLY A 131 -18.74 12.44 21.14
N MET A 132 -18.35 13.71 21.22
CA MET A 132 -16.96 14.14 21.04
C MET A 132 -16.05 13.67 22.19
N ARG A 133 -14.77 13.44 21.86
CA ARG A 133 -13.73 13.16 22.84
C ARG A 133 -13.21 14.48 23.39
N ILE A 134 -12.99 14.55 24.70
CA ILE A 134 -12.59 15.79 25.37
C ILE A 134 -11.52 15.49 26.42
N GLY A 135 -10.57 16.41 26.55
CA GLY A 135 -9.58 16.43 27.61
C GLY A 135 -10.16 17.12 28.83
N VAL A 136 -10.22 16.38 29.94
CA VAL A 136 -10.80 16.83 31.20
C VAL A 136 -9.71 16.86 32.26
N ASP A 137 -9.70 17.88 33.10
CA ASP A 137 -8.77 17.96 34.23
C ASP A 137 -9.05 16.83 35.25
N ARG A 138 -8.02 16.20 35.77
CA ARG A 138 -8.13 15.08 36.73
C ARG A 138 -8.66 15.52 38.09
N THR A 139 -8.43 16.78 38.48
CA THR A 139 -8.80 17.29 39.81
C THR A 139 -10.19 17.92 39.83
N LYS A 140 -10.45 18.87 38.94
CA LYS A 140 -11.70 19.64 38.89
C LYS A 140 -12.75 19.07 37.94
N TYR A 141 -12.40 18.07 37.13
CA TYR A 141 -13.24 17.54 36.07
C TYR A 141 -13.82 18.62 35.15
N GLN A 142 -13.06 19.66 34.80
CA GLN A 142 -13.49 20.69 33.85
C GLN A 142 -12.97 20.36 32.44
N ILE A 143 -13.76 20.72 31.42
CA ILE A 143 -13.37 20.50 30.01
C ILE A 143 -12.34 21.56 29.61
N GLN A 144 -11.14 21.13 29.22
CA GLN A 144 -10.06 22.04 28.81
C GLN A 144 -9.88 22.11 27.29
N ILE A 145 -10.00 20.98 26.58
CA ILE A 145 -9.74 20.93 25.14
C ILE A 145 -10.62 19.86 24.48
N PRO A 146 -11.22 20.15 23.31
CA PRO A 146 -11.79 19.11 22.46
C PRO A 146 -10.67 18.27 21.84
N LEU A 147 -10.79 16.95 21.93
CA LEU A 147 -9.86 16.01 21.33
C LEU A 147 -10.47 15.45 20.03
N PRO A 148 -9.63 15.14 19.03
CA PRO A 148 -10.11 14.49 17.82
C PRO A 148 -10.82 13.17 18.14
N PRO A 149 -11.80 12.77 17.32
CA PRO A 149 -12.53 11.53 17.51
C PRO A 149 -11.57 10.33 17.54
N LYS A 150 -11.97 9.27 18.24
CA LYS A 150 -11.19 8.02 18.25
C LYS A 150 -11.25 7.41 16.85
N ILE A 151 -10.15 7.47 16.13
CA ILE A 151 -9.93 6.65 14.93
C ILE A 151 -9.23 5.38 15.42
N ASP A 152 -9.79 4.20 15.14
CA ASP A 152 -9.08 2.96 15.49
C ASP A 152 -7.74 2.91 14.72
N PRO A 153 -6.62 2.61 15.41
CA PRO A 153 -5.31 2.59 14.78
C PRO A 153 -5.20 1.54 13.66
N SER A 154 -6.00 0.48 13.74
CA SER A 154 -6.13 -0.52 12.67
C SER A 154 -6.61 0.09 11.36
N VAL A 155 -7.52 1.08 11.42
CA VAL A 155 -8.03 1.78 10.23
C VAL A 155 -7.01 2.79 9.70
N THR A 156 -6.28 3.48 10.58
CA THR A 156 -5.19 4.37 10.14
C THR A 156 -4.06 3.60 9.47
N MET A 157 -3.73 2.39 9.92
CA MET A 157 -2.71 1.56 9.27
C MET A 157 -3.13 1.08 7.87
N MET A 158 -4.43 0.98 7.59
CA MET A 158 -4.95 0.69 6.24
C MET A 158 -4.84 1.89 5.29
N THR A 159 -4.56 3.09 5.80
CA THR A 159 -4.29 4.23 4.93
C THR A 159 -2.89 4.11 4.35
N VAL A 160 -2.82 4.06 3.03
CA VAL A 160 -1.56 4.10 2.31
C VAL A 160 -1.17 5.57 2.21
N GLU A 161 -0.37 6.05 3.16
CA GLU A 161 0.13 7.44 3.15
C GLU A 161 1.15 7.69 2.01
N GLU A 162 1.80 6.65 1.48
CA GLU A 162 2.76 6.78 0.40
C GLU A 162 2.12 6.60 -0.98
N LYS A 163 2.25 7.63 -1.81
CA LYS A 163 1.82 7.59 -3.22
C LYS A 163 2.47 6.37 -3.90
N PRO A 164 1.68 5.47 -4.52
CA PRO A 164 2.28 4.36 -5.26
C PRO A 164 3.04 4.89 -6.48
N ASP A 165 4.28 4.42 -6.70
CA ASP A 165 5.14 4.85 -7.81
C ASP A 165 4.66 4.44 -9.22
N VAL A 166 3.53 3.73 -9.31
CA VAL A 166 3.03 3.20 -10.60
C VAL A 166 2.42 4.33 -11.42
N THR A 167 2.78 4.41 -12.70
CA THR A 167 2.23 5.41 -13.63
C THR A 167 1.31 4.75 -14.66
N TYR A 168 0.49 5.56 -15.34
CA TYR A 168 -0.33 5.07 -16.47
C TYR A 168 0.49 4.49 -17.61
N ASN A 169 1.76 4.90 -17.76
CA ASN A 169 2.65 4.37 -18.79
C ASN A 169 3.06 2.91 -18.51
N ASP A 170 2.89 2.45 -17.27
CA ASP A 170 3.19 1.08 -16.87
C ASP A 170 1.95 0.16 -17.04
N VAL A 171 0.79 0.71 -17.39
CA VAL A 171 -0.43 -0.05 -17.72
C VAL A 171 -0.57 -0.18 -19.24
N GLY A 172 -0.25 -1.35 -19.78
CA GLY A 172 -0.31 -1.63 -21.22
C GLY A 172 -1.65 -2.17 -21.69
N GLY A 173 -2.05 -1.81 -22.93
CA GLY A 173 -3.14 -2.49 -23.65
C GLY A 173 -4.57 -2.18 -23.22
N CYS A 174 -4.80 -1.33 -22.22
CA CYS A 174 -6.13 -1.03 -21.67
C CYS A 174 -6.55 0.43 -21.87
N LYS A 175 -6.41 0.98 -23.08
CA LYS A 175 -6.64 2.41 -23.34
C LYS A 175 -8.07 2.87 -23.03
N GLU A 176 -9.06 2.11 -23.47
CA GLU A 176 -10.47 2.44 -23.26
C GLU A 176 -10.85 2.34 -21.78
N GLN A 177 -10.34 1.33 -21.07
CA GLN A 177 -10.57 1.15 -19.64
C GLN A 177 -9.91 2.27 -18.83
N ILE A 178 -8.69 2.68 -19.22
CA ILE A 178 -8.00 3.83 -18.62
C ILE A 178 -8.83 5.09 -18.81
N GLU A 179 -9.31 5.37 -20.03
CA GLU A 179 -10.12 6.57 -20.31
C GLU A 179 -11.40 6.60 -19.48
N LYS A 180 -12.15 5.50 -19.43
CA LYS A 180 -13.33 5.34 -18.57
C LYS A 180 -13.02 5.61 -17.09
N MET A 181 -11.88 5.12 -16.59
CA MET A 181 -11.50 5.34 -15.20
C MET A 181 -11.05 6.78 -14.92
N ARG A 182 -10.39 7.43 -15.90
CA ARG A 182 -9.99 8.85 -15.82
C ARG A 182 -11.20 9.78 -15.81
N GLU A 183 -12.22 9.51 -16.61
CA GLU A 183 -13.47 10.29 -16.62
C GLU A 183 -14.19 10.25 -15.27
N VAL A 184 -14.15 9.11 -14.57
CA VAL A 184 -14.88 8.93 -13.30
C VAL A 184 -14.11 9.46 -12.10
N VAL A 185 -12.79 9.26 -12.08
CA VAL A 185 -11.98 9.59 -10.90
C VAL A 185 -11.22 10.89 -11.09
N GLU A 186 -10.46 11.05 -12.18
CA GLU A 186 -9.59 12.21 -12.38
C GLU A 186 -10.38 13.47 -12.71
N LEU A 187 -11.32 13.39 -13.65
CA LEU A 187 -12.04 14.55 -14.17
C LEU A 187 -12.81 15.32 -13.08
N PRO A 188 -13.55 14.65 -12.18
CA PRO A 188 -14.28 15.33 -11.12
C PRO A 188 -13.38 15.92 -10.04
N MET A 189 -12.21 15.32 -9.80
CA MET A 189 -11.27 15.80 -8.80
C MET A 189 -10.45 17.00 -9.30
N LEU A 190 -9.99 16.97 -10.55
CA LEU A 190 -9.20 18.05 -11.15
C LEU A 190 -10.06 19.23 -11.62
N HIS A 191 -11.24 18.95 -12.17
CA HIS A 191 -12.09 19.96 -12.81
C HIS A 191 -13.56 19.84 -12.39
N PRO A 192 -13.89 20.06 -11.09
CA PRO A 192 -15.27 20.02 -10.62
C PRO A 192 -16.16 21.07 -11.30
N GLU A 193 -15.59 22.19 -11.75
CA GLU A 193 -16.32 23.25 -12.45
C GLU A 193 -17.07 22.78 -13.69
N LYS A 194 -16.53 21.79 -14.42
CA LYS A 194 -17.17 21.26 -15.63
C LYS A 194 -18.50 20.57 -15.29
N PHE A 195 -18.54 19.86 -14.17
CA PHE A 195 -19.74 19.18 -13.68
C PHE A 195 -20.78 20.17 -13.17
N VAL A 196 -20.33 21.19 -12.42
CA VAL A 196 -21.22 22.25 -11.90
C VAL A 196 -21.84 23.07 -13.04
N LYS A 197 -21.07 23.43 -14.07
CA LYS A 197 -21.57 24.18 -15.24
C LYS A 197 -22.58 23.38 -16.06
N LEU A 198 -22.39 22.06 -16.17
CA LEU A 198 -23.33 21.19 -16.86
C LEU A 198 -24.56 20.83 -16.01
N GLY A 199 -24.49 21.01 -14.69
CA GLY A 199 -25.54 20.61 -13.75
C GLY A 199 -25.68 19.11 -13.56
N ILE A 200 -24.61 18.34 -13.78
CA ILE A 200 -24.61 16.87 -13.60
C ILE A 200 -23.81 16.49 -12.35
N ASP A 201 -24.33 15.52 -11.60
CA ASP A 201 -23.57 14.91 -10.50
C ASP A 201 -22.52 13.94 -11.07
N PRO A 202 -21.26 14.01 -10.61
CA PRO A 202 -20.24 13.08 -11.06
C PRO A 202 -20.53 11.67 -10.51
N PRO A 203 -20.23 10.60 -11.29
CA PRO A 203 -20.39 9.22 -10.82
C PRO A 203 -19.57 8.97 -9.55
N LYS A 204 -20.14 8.21 -8.62
CA LYS A 204 -19.59 8.04 -7.25
C LYS A 204 -18.75 6.78 -7.08
N GLY A 205 -19.03 5.75 -7.87
CA GLY A 205 -18.39 4.44 -7.74
C GLY A 205 -18.01 3.80 -9.08
N VAL A 206 -16.89 3.08 -9.07
CA VAL A 206 -16.45 2.22 -10.19
C VAL A 206 -16.26 0.79 -9.70
N LEU A 207 -16.78 -0.17 -10.46
CA LEU A 207 -16.50 -1.59 -10.31
C LEU A 207 -15.57 -2.04 -11.43
N CYS A 208 -14.38 -2.51 -11.08
CA CYS A 208 -13.43 -3.15 -11.96
C CYS A 208 -13.57 -4.68 -11.85
N TYR A 209 -13.96 -5.35 -12.93
CA TYR A 209 -14.10 -6.82 -12.96
C TYR A 209 -13.37 -7.41 -14.16
N GLY A 210 -13.03 -8.70 -14.09
CA GLY A 210 -12.25 -9.40 -15.12
C GLY A 210 -11.48 -10.58 -14.53
N PRO A 211 -10.78 -11.40 -15.34
CA PRO A 211 -9.94 -12.46 -14.82
C PRO A 211 -8.74 -11.90 -14.03
N PRO A 212 -8.15 -12.69 -13.13
CA PRO A 212 -6.94 -12.31 -12.41
C PRO A 212 -5.78 -12.08 -13.39
N GLY A 213 -4.86 -11.18 -13.04
CA GLY A 213 -3.67 -10.89 -13.87
C GLY A 213 -3.88 -9.89 -15.01
N THR A 214 -5.06 -9.27 -15.11
CA THR A 214 -5.39 -8.21 -16.09
C THR A 214 -5.00 -6.79 -15.65
N GLY A 215 -4.43 -6.62 -14.44
CA GLY A 215 -3.90 -5.33 -13.99
C GLY A 215 -4.91 -4.40 -13.31
N LYS A 216 -6.05 -4.90 -12.84
CA LYS A 216 -7.05 -4.11 -12.06
C LYS A 216 -6.43 -3.34 -10.90
N THR A 217 -5.66 -4.03 -10.04
CA THR A 217 -4.95 -3.41 -8.91
C THR A 217 -3.84 -2.45 -9.38
N LEU A 218 -3.19 -2.71 -10.51
CA LEU A 218 -2.19 -1.80 -11.08
C LEU A 218 -2.81 -0.49 -11.57
N LEU A 219 -3.97 -0.55 -12.22
CA LEU A 219 -4.68 0.64 -12.66
C LEU A 219 -5.17 1.49 -11.48
N ALA A 220 -5.69 0.85 -10.43
CA ALA A 220 -6.08 1.56 -9.20
C ALA A 220 -4.91 2.32 -8.57
N ARG A 221 -3.71 1.72 -8.54
CA ARG A 221 -2.49 2.37 -8.08
C ARG A 221 -2.07 3.53 -9.01
N ALA A 222 -2.15 3.35 -10.32
CA ALA A 222 -1.83 4.42 -11.28
C ALA A 222 -2.74 5.65 -11.14
N VAL A 223 -4.04 5.42 -10.87
CA VAL A 223 -5.02 6.49 -10.61
C VAL A 223 -4.72 7.21 -9.30
N ALA A 224 -4.33 6.48 -8.26
CA ALA A 224 -3.94 7.06 -6.98
C ALA A 224 -2.74 8.00 -7.12
N ASN A 225 -1.73 7.60 -7.91
CA ASN A 225 -0.54 8.42 -8.15
C ASN A 225 -0.87 9.75 -8.86
N ARG A 226 -1.81 9.73 -9.82
CA ARG A 226 -2.11 10.93 -10.62
C ARG A 226 -3.07 11.92 -9.96
N THR A 227 -3.90 11.46 -9.03
CA THR A 227 -4.95 12.29 -8.43
C THR A 227 -4.46 13.09 -7.22
N ASP A 228 -3.27 12.81 -6.69
CA ASP A 228 -2.71 13.43 -5.46
C ASP A 228 -3.67 13.45 -4.26
N ALA A 229 -4.73 12.63 -4.32
CA ALA A 229 -5.75 12.52 -3.29
C ALA A 229 -5.35 11.46 -2.27
N CYS A 230 -5.95 11.51 -1.09
CA CYS A 230 -5.76 10.46 -0.11
C CYS A 230 -6.26 9.13 -0.67
N PHE A 231 -5.37 8.14 -0.74
CA PHE A 231 -5.70 6.79 -1.19
C PHE A 231 -5.77 5.83 -0.01
N ILE A 232 -6.96 5.27 0.23
CA ILE A 232 -7.18 4.26 1.26
C ILE A 232 -7.35 2.93 0.55
N ARG A 233 -6.41 2.00 0.75
CA ARG A 233 -6.49 0.65 0.20
C ARG A 233 -6.99 -0.29 1.29
N VAL A 234 -8.09 -0.97 1.02
CA VAL A 234 -8.63 -2.02 1.86
C VAL A 234 -8.64 -3.31 1.08
N ILE A 235 -8.12 -4.37 1.68
CA ILE A 235 -8.26 -5.71 1.12
C ILE A 235 -9.52 -6.33 1.74
N GLY A 236 -10.42 -6.90 0.93
CA GLY A 236 -11.69 -7.44 1.40
C GLY A 236 -11.53 -8.44 2.55
N SER A 237 -10.49 -9.27 2.50
CA SER A 237 -10.18 -10.22 3.58
C SER A 237 -9.83 -9.58 4.93
N GLU A 238 -9.33 -8.35 4.97
CA GLU A 238 -9.00 -7.64 6.22
C GLU A 238 -10.25 -7.22 7.01
N LEU A 239 -11.39 -7.10 6.32
CA LEU A 239 -12.66 -6.74 6.94
C LEU A 239 -13.33 -7.92 7.66
N VAL A 240 -12.86 -9.15 7.42
CA VAL A 240 -13.37 -10.35 8.09
C VAL A 240 -12.63 -10.53 9.42
N GLN A 241 -13.33 -10.29 10.53
CA GLN A 241 -12.78 -10.34 11.88
C GLN A 241 -13.40 -11.46 12.70
N LYS A 242 -12.66 -11.95 13.71
CA LYS A 242 -13.12 -13.04 14.60
C LYS A 242 -14.29 -12.60 15.49
N TYR A 243 -14.37 -11.31 15.83
CA TYR A 243 -15.40 -10.78 16.71
C TYR A 243 -16.59 -10.25 15.91
N VAL A 244 -17.79 -10.68 16.33
CA VAL A 244 -19.05 -10.31 15.69
C VAL A 244 -19.28 -8.80 15.75
N GLY A 245 -19.53 -8.19 14.60
CA GLY A 245 -19.77 -6.76 14.42
C GLY A 245 -18.51 -5.90 14.36
N GLU A 246 -17.30 -6.46 14.49
CA GLU A 246 -16.07 -5.68 14.40
C GLU A 246 -15.77 -5.23 12.97
N GLY A 247 -16.03 -6.08 11.97
CA GLY A 247 -15.89 -5.72 10.55
C GLY A 247 -16.80 -4.54 10.18
N ALA A 248 -18.07 -4.58 10.59
CA ALA A 248 -19.01 -3.48 10.38
C ALA A 248 -18.58 -2.19 11.11
N ARG A 249 -18.01 -2.27 12.32
CA ARG A 249 -17.45 -1.10 13.02
C ARG A 249 -16.29 -0.49 12.22
N MET A 250 -15.40 -1.34 11.71
CA MET A 250 -14.24 -0.92 10.92
C MET A 250 -14.65 -0.17 9.65
N VAL A 251 -15.68 -0.65 8.94
CA VAL A 251 -16.23 0.03 7.75
C VAL A 251 -16.77 1.42 8.11
N ARG A 252 -17.52 1.55 9.22
CA ARG A 252 -18.03 2.86 9.68
C ARG A 252 -16.90 3.85 9.95
N GLU A 253 -15.90 3.41 10.70
CA GLU A 253 -14.75 4.26 11.04
C GLU A 253 -13.93 4.64 9.81
N LEU A 254 -13.80 3.73 8.84
CA LEU A 254 -13.16 4.03 7.56
C LEU A 254 -13.89 5.12 6.80
N PHE A 255 -15.22 5.03 6.67
CA PHE A 255 -15.99 6.07 5.98
C PHE A 255 -16.00 7.38 6.77
N GLN A 256 -16.00 7.34 8.10
CA GLN A 256 -15.86 8.54 8.93
C GLN A 256 -14.51 9.22 8.73
N MET A 257 -13.42 8.45 8.65
CA MET A 257 -12.09 8.95 8.34
C MET A 257 -11.99 9.46 6.89
N ALA A 258 -12.66 8.82 5.94
CA ALA A 258 -12.71 9.29 4.56
C ALA A 258 -13.49 10.62 4.44
N ARG A 259 -14.57 10.79 5.21
CA ARG A 259 -15.38 12.03 5.28
C ARG A 259 -14.64 13.20 5.91
N SER A 260 -13.72 12.96 6.85
CA SER A 260 -12.90 14.04 7.42
C SER A 260 -11.87 14.59 6.43
N LYS A 261 -11.58 13.87 5.35
CA LYS A 261 -10.67 14.28 4.28
C LYS A 261 -11.46 14.99 3.17
N LYS A 262 -10.89 16.07 2.61
CA LYS A 262 -11.53 16.88 1.54
C LYS A 262 -11.73 16.10 0.23
N ALA A 263 -10.76 15.25 -0.13
CA ALA A 263 -10.81 14.41 -1.32
C ALA A 263 -10.15 13.06 -0.98
N CYS A 264 -10.90 11.98 -1.15
CA CYS A 264 -10.44 10.65 -0.79
C CYS A 264 -10.91 9.61 -1.79
N ILE A 265 -10.02 8.68 -2.14
CA ILE A 265 -10.31 7.51 -2.94
C ILE A 265 -10.23 6.29 -2.02
N VAL A 266 -11.33 5.57 -1.90
CA VAL A 266 -11.39 4.30 -1.16
C VAL A 266 -11.36 3.18 -2.18
N PHE A 267 -10.28 2.40 -2.20
CA PHE A 267 -10.11 1.24 -3.06
C PHE A 267 -10.30 -0.04 -2.25
N PHE A 268 -11.36 -0.78 -2.56
CA PHE A 268 -11.58 -2.13 -2.06
C PHE A 268 -11.06 -3.13 -3.08
N ASP A 269 -10.03 -3.87 -2.71
CA ASP A 269 -9.49 -5.00 -3.50
C ASP A 269 -10.12 -6.31 -3.00
N GLU A 270 -10.26 -7.29 -3.91
CA GLU A 270 -10.81 -8.63 -3.59
C GLU A 270 -12.15 -8.57 -2.83
N VAL A 271 -13.09 -7.75 -3.33
CA VAL A 271 -14.41 -7.60 -2.70
C VAL A 271 -15.25 -8.88 -2.74
N ASP A 272 -14.86 -9.88 -3.52
CA ASP A 272 -15.48 -11.20 -3.55
C ASP A 272 -15.32 -11.98 -2.23
N ALA A 273 -14.31 -11.66 -1.42
CA ALA A 273 -14.15 -12.25 -0.07
C ALA A 273 -15.26 -11.81 0.91
N ILE A 274 -15.83 -10.62 0.71
CA ILE A 274 -16.86 -10.04 1.59
C ILE A 274 -18.23 -9.90 0.90
N GLY A 275 -18.25 -9.94 -0.42
CA GLY A 275 -19.42 -9.64 -1.24
C GLY A 275 -20.31 -10.83 -1.52
N GLY A 276 -20.04 -11.99 -0.88
CA GLY A 276 -20.74 -13.25 -1.12
C GLY A 276 -22.27 -13.08 -1.07
N ALA A 277 -22.92 -13.51 -2.14
CA ALA A 277 -24.37 -13.52 -2.25
C ALA A 277 -25.00 -14.32 -1.10
N ARG A 278 -26.23 -13.94 -0.75
CA ARG A 278 -27.02 -14.55 0.33
C ARG A 278 -27.28 -16.03 0.01
N PHE A 279 -26.46 -16.92 0.57
CA PHE A 279 -26.78 -18.34 0.61
C PHE A 279 -27.35 -18.65 1.99
N ASP A 280 -28.63 -19.02 2.01
CA ASP A 280 -29.39 -19.44 3.18
C ASP A 280 -29.05 -20.91 3.50
N ASP A 281 -27.77 -21.24 3.64
CA ASP A 281 -27.36 -22.49 4.28
C ASP A 281 -27.13 -22.15 5.74
N GLY A 282 -28.01 -22.63 6.63
CA GLY A 282 -28.19 -22.19 8.02
C GLY A 282 -27.03 -22.41 9.01
N VAL A 283 -25.79 -22.27 8.55
CA VAL A 283 -24.56 -22.25 9.32
C VAL A 283 -24.16 -20.78 9.51
N GLY A 284 -24.31 -20.26 10.74
CA GLY A 284 -24.21 -18.83 11.05
C GLY A 284 -22.86 -18.11 10.84
N GLY A 285 -21.91 -18.69 10.09
CA GLY A 285 -20.63 -18.06 9.75
C GLY A 285 -20.76 -16.92 8.74
N ASP A 286 -21.67 -17.06 7.75
CA ASP A 286 -21.82 -16.07 6.67
C ASP A 286 -22.53 -14.78 7.12
N ASN A 287 -23.23 -14.83 8.25
CA ASN A 287 -23.96 -13.69 8.80
C ASN A 287 -23.04 -12.50 9.12
N GLU A 288 -21.79 -12.75 9.54
CA GLU A 288 -20.84 -11.67 9.87
C GLU A 288 -20.32 -10.96 8.61
N VAL A 289 -20.00 -11.75 7.59
CA VAL A 289 -19.54 -11.24 6.29
C VAL A 289 -20.65 -10.41 5.64
N GLN A 290 -21.87 -10.93 5.66
CA GLN A 290 -23.07 -10.23 5.18
C GLN A 290 -23.31 -8.92 5.93
N ARG A 291 -23.15 -8.91 7.26
CA ARG A 291 -23.33 -7.68 8.06
C ARG A 291 -22.34 -6.60 7.68
N THR A 292 -21.09 -6.98 7.42
CA THR A 292 -20.04 -6.06 6.98
C THR A 292 -20.33 -5.53 5.57
N MET A 293 -20.80 -6.38 4.65
CA MET A 293 -21.21 -5.97 3.31
C MET A 293 -22.41 -5.03 3.32
N LEU A 294 -23.44 -5.34 4.11
CA LEU A 294 -24.61 -4.47 4.30
C LEU A 294 -24.22 -3.12 4.88
N GLU A 295 -23.24 -3.08 5.78
CA GLU A 295 -22.71 -1.82 6.29
C GLU A 295 -22.02 -1.01 5.20
N ILE A 296 -21.20 -1.63 4.33
CA ILE A 296 -20.62 -0.95 3.16
C ILE A 296 -21.75 -0.37 2.31
N VAL A 297 -22.75 -1.18 1.95
CA VAL A 297 -23.93 -0.75 1.20
C VAL A 297 -24.62 0.46 1.85
N ASN A 298 -24.84 0.43 3.16
CA ASN A 298 -25.47 1.53 3.89
C ASN A 298 -24.62 2.80 3.86
N GLN A 299 -23.30 2.68 3.95
CA GLN A 299 -22.39 3.83 3.82
C GLN A 299 -22.31 4.35 2.36
N LEU A 300 -22.55 3.49 1.37
CA LEU A 300 -22.64 3.89 -0.04
C LEU A 300 -23.95 4.62 -0.36
N ASP A 301 -25.04 4.28 0.31
CA ASP A 301 -26.38 4.87 0.09
C ASP A 301 -26.72 6.04 1.00
N GLY A 302 -25.96 6.22 2.08
CA GLY A 302 -26.31 7.11 3.20
C GLY A 302 -26.93 8.44 2.77
N PHE A 303 -27.92 8.89 3.55
CA PHE A 303 -28.71 10.09 3.29
C PHE A 303 -27.88 11.39 3.20
N ASP A 304 -26.67 11.39 3.76
CA ASP A 304 -25.74 12.51 3.63
C ASP A 304 -25.09 12.52 2.24
N ALA A 305 -25.00 13.70 1.62
CA ALA A 305 -24.19 13.86 0.42
C ALA A 305 -22.75 13.38 0.72
N ARG A 306 -22.31 12.33 0.02
CA ARG A 306 -21.04 11.60 0.24
C ARG A 306 -19.75 12.42 0.03
N GLY A 307 -19.85 13.76 -0.01
CA GLY A 307 -18.73 14.66 -0.29
C GLY A 307 -17.97 14.26 -1.56
N ASN A 308 -16.66 14.54 -1.57
CA ASN A 308 -15.74 14.13 -2.62
C ASN A 308 -15.06 12.78 -2.31
N ILE A 309 -15.86 11.78 -1.92
CA ILE A 309 -15.37 10.41 -1.73
C ILE A 309 -15.68 9.59 -2.98
N LYS A 310 -14.65 9.04 -3.61
CA LYS A 310 -14.79 8.12 -4.74
C LYS A 310 -14.48 6.70 -4.28
N VAL A 311 -15.35 5.76 -4.65
CA VAL A 311 -15.18 4.35 -4.29
C VAL A 311 -14.79 3.55 -5.53
N LEU A 312 -13.71 2.80 -5.42
CA LEU A 312 -13.23 1.88 -6.43
C LEU A 312 -13.31 0.48 -5.85
N MET A 313 -13.95 -0.46 -6.55
CA MET A 313 -14.02 -1.86 -6.14
C MET A 313 -13.41 -2.74 -7.22
N ALA A 314 -12.57 -3.69 -6.84
CA ALA A 314 -12.02 -4.70 -7.75
C ALA A 314 -12.49 -6.10 -7.35
N THR A 315 -13.05 -6.83 -8.31
CA THR A 315 -13.45 -8.24 -8.14
C THR A 315 -12.89 -9.11 -9.26
N ASN A 316 -12.61 -10.38 -8.97
CA ASN A 316 -12.33 -11.39 -9.99
C ASN A 316 -13.60 -12.14 -10.45
N ARG A 317 -14.65 -12.06 -9.62
CA ARG A 317 -15.89 -12.80 -9.74
C ARG A 317 -17.06 -11.85 -9.52
N PRO A 318 -17.63 -11.28 -10.60
CA PRO A 318 -18.80 -10.42 -10.46
C PRO A 318 -20.08 -11.22 -10.16
N ASP A 319 -20.09 -12.53 -10.41
CA ASP A 319 -21.19 -13.46 -10.14
C ASP A 319 -21.47 -13.65 -8.64
N THR A 320 -20.44 -13.58 -7.80
CA THR A 320 -20.57 -13.78 -6.35
C THR A 320 -21.06 -12.54 -5.62
N LEU A 321 -21.07 -11.37 -6.27
CA LEU A 321 -21.43 -10.10 -5.65
C LEU A 321 -22.94 -9.98 -5.42
N ASP A 322 -23.31 -9.45 -4.24
CA ASP A 322 -24.71 -9.11 -3.95
C ASP A 322 -25.27 -8.12 -5.01
N PRO A 323 -26.41 -8.43 -5.66
CA PRO A 323 -27.08 -7.52 -6.60
C PRO A 323 -27.36 -6.13 -6.04
N ALA A 324 -27.46 -5.98 -4.72
CA ALA A 324 -27.60 -4.71 -4.04
C ALA A 324 -26.41 -3.78 -4.35
N LEU A 325 -25.17 -4.28 -4.35
CA LEU A 325 -23.99 -3.47 -4.68
C LEU A 325 -24.01 -3.01 -6.14
N LEU A 326 -24.51 -3.88 -7.05
CA LEU A 326 -24.55 -3.64 -8.49
C LEU A 326 -25.61 -2.62 -8.93
N ARG A 327 -26.46 -2.15 -8.02
CA ARG A 327 -27.50 -1.17 -8.30
C ARG A 327 -26.89 0.20 -8.67
N PRO A 328 -27.38 0.85 -9.75
CA PRO A 328 -26.99 2.23 -10.09
C PRO A 328 -27.26 3.20 -8.93
N GLY A 329 -26.36 4.17 -8.71
CA GLY A 329 -26.35 5.08 -7.56
C GLY A 329 -25.24 4.76 -6.54
N ARG A 330 -24.74 3.51 -6.54
CA ARG A 330 -23.63 3.04 -5.70
C ARG A 330 -22.38 2.78 -6.54
N LEU A 331 -22.50 1.87 -7.49
CA LEU A 331 -21.49 1.49 -8.49
C LEU A 331 -22.00 1.89 -9.88
N ASP A 332 -21.85 3.17 -10.21
CA ASP A 332 -22.42 3.75 -11.43
C ASP A 332 -21.72 3.26 -12.69
N ARG A 333 -20.40 3.05 -12.62
CA ARG A 333 -19.59 2.61 -13.76
C ARG A 333 -19.01 1.23 -13.53
N LYS A 334 -19.21 0.37 -14.52
CA LYS A 334 -18.63 -0.98 -14.56
C LYS A 334 -17.56 -0.97 -15.65
N VAL A 335 -16.32 -1.26 -15.28
CA VAL A 335 -15.18 -1.32 -16.18
C VAL A 335 -14.74 -2.76 -16.28
N GLU A 336 -14.91 -3.32 -17.47
CA GLU A 336 -14.51 -4.68 -17.80
C GLU A 336 -13.04 -4.72 -18.21
N PHE A 337 -12.29 -5.62 -17.58
CA PHE A 337 -10.92 -5.94 -17.92
C PHE A 337 -10.88 -7.26 -18.66
N GLY A 338 -10.92 -7.18 -19.99
CA GLY A 338 -10.72 -8.33 -20.86
C GLY A 338 -9.25 -8.74 -20.96
N LEU A 339 -9.01 -9.81 -21.72
CA LEU A 339 -7.67 -10.17 -22.15
C LEU A 339 -7.13 -9.13 -23.14
N PRO A 340 -5.83 -8.80 -23.09
CA PRO A 340 -5.25 -7.80 -23.98
C PRO A 340 -5.22 -8.28 -25.44
N ASP A 341 -5.54 -7.36 -26.35
CA ASP A 341 -5.40 -7.55 -27.79
C ASP A 341 -3.93 -7.72 -28.22
N LEU A 342 -3.69 -8.09 -29.48
CA LEU A 342 -2.34 -8.26 -30.03
C LEU A 342 -1.46 -7.00 -29.81
N GLU A 343 -2.03 -5.82 -30.08
CA GLU A 343 -1.35 -4.54 -29.84
C GLU A 343 -1.09 -4.31 -28.35
N GLY A 344 -2.07 -4.64 -27.51
CA GLY A 344 -1.95 -4.53 -26.05
C GLY A 344 -0.85 -5.42 -25.49
N ARG A 345 -0.78 -6.69 -25.92
CA ARG A 345 0.31 -7.61 -25.56
C ARG A 345 1.67 -7.08 -25.99
N THR A 346 1.76 -6.54 -27.21
CA THR A 346 2.99 -5.93 -27.72
C THR A 346 3.44 -4.75 -26.85
N GLN A 347 2.50 -3.91 -26.40
CA GLN A 347 2.80 -2.81 -25.47
C GLN A 347 3.27 -3.32 -24.10
N ILE A 348 2.63 -4.35 -23.55
CA ILE A 348 3.01 -4.94 -22.26
C ILE A 348 4.43 -5.52 -22.32
N PHE A 349 4.78 -6.22 -23.40
CA PHE A 349 6.16 -6.68 -23.63
C PHE A 349 7.14 -5.51 -23.61
N LYS A 350 6.87 -4.44 -24.38
CA LYS A 350 7.73 -3.25 -24.43
C LYS A 350 7.93 -2.59 -23.05
N ILE A 351 6.87 -2.50 -22.25
CA ILE A 351 6.91 -1.93 -20.89
C ILE A 351 7.85 -2.75 -20.00
N HIS A 352 7.68 -4.07 -19.97
CA HIS A 352 8.49 -4.94 -19.11
C HIS A 352 9.93 -5.10 -19.62
N THR A 353 10.17 -5.00 -20.93
CA THR A 353 11.52 -5.07 -21.50
C THR A 353 12.29 -3.75 -21.37
N ARG A 354 11.63 -2.62 -21.06
CA ARG A 354 12.28 -1.30 -20.91
C ARG A 354 13.39 -1.30 -19.87
N THR A 355 13.23 -2.09 -18.82
CA THR A 355 14.22 -2.23 -17.73
C THR A 355 15.22 -3.37 -17.96
N MET A 356 15.01 -4.20 -18.97
CA MET A 356 15.84 -5.35 -19.28
C MET A 356 16.90 -5.02 -20.34
N ASN A 357 18.07 -5.65 -20.24
CA ASN A 357 19.11 -5.53 -21.26
C ASN A 357 18.79 -6.49 -22.43
N CYS A 358 18.02 -5.98 -23.38
CA CYS A 358 17.54 -6.71 -24.54
C CYS A 358 18.35 -6.37 -25.79
N GLU A 359 18.50 -7.35 -26.69
CA GLU A 359 19.02 -7.13 -28.04
C GLU A 359 18.10 -6.19 -28.84
N ARG A 360 18.68 -5.36 -29.72
CA ARG A 360 17.93 -4.33 -30.47
C ARG A 360 16.96 -4.91 -31.50
N ASP A 361 17.24 -6.12 -31.99
CA ASP A 361 16.50 -6.74 -33.10
C ASP A 361 15.36 -7.66 -32.65
N ILE A 362 14.89 -7.54 -31.39
CA ILE A 362 13.79 -8.38 -30.87
C ILE A 362 12.45 -7.90 -31.42
N ARG A 363 11.73 -8.82 -32.06
CA ARG A 363 10.41 -8.57 -32.63
C ARG A 363 9.30 -8.91 -31.63
N PHE A 364 8.92 -7.93 -30.82
CA PHE A 364 7.83 -8.11 -29.83
C PHE A 364 6.47 -8.48 -30.45
N GLU A 365 6.21 -8.10 -31.70
CA GLU A 365 4.98 -8.48 -32.40
C GLU A 365 4.92 -10.00 -32.64
N LEU A 366 6.05 -10.63 -32.97
CA LEU A 366 6.12 -12.08 -33.15
C LEU A 366 5.81 -12.80 -31.83
N LEU A 367 6.41 -12.33 -30.73
CA LEU A 367 6.16 -12.88 -29.39
C LEU A 367 4.69 -12.72 -28.97
N ALA A 368 4.09 -11.57 -29.26
CA ALA A 368 2.68 -11.31 -28.96
C ALA A 368 1.71 -12.21 -29.74
N ARG A 369 2.08 -12.65 -30.95
CA ARG A 369 1.32 -13.65 -31.73
C ARG A 369 1.45 -15.07 -31.17
N LEU A 370 2.60 -15.41 -30.59
CA LEU A 370 2.85 -16.71 -29.97
C LEU A 370 2.20 -16.88 -28.59
N CYS A 371 1.70 -15.79 -28.00
CA CYS A 371 0.99 -15.76 -26.72
C CYS A 371 -0.51 -15.49 -26.91
N PRO A 372 -1.31 -16.44 -27.42
CA PRO A 372 -2.77 -16.27 -27.50
C PRO A 372 -3.38 -16.27 -26.09
N ASN A 373 -4.38 -15.42 -25.85
CA ASN A 373 -5.15 -15.35 -24.60
C ASN A 373 -4.31 -15.22 -23.31
N ALA A 374 -3.09 -14.70 -23.42
CA ALA A 374 -2.20 -14.50 -22.28
C ALA A 374 -2.60 -13.24 -21.48
N THR A 375 -2.55 -13.35 -20.15
CA THR A 375 -2.78 -12.20 -19.26
C THR A 375 -1.53 -11.33 -19.18
N GLY A 376 -1.67 -10.09 -18.68
CA GLY A 376 -0.51 -9.22 -18.44
C GLY A 376 0.48 -9.83 -17.43
N ALA A 377 -0.03 -10.58 -16.45
CA ALA A 377 0.80 -11.33 -15.49
C ALA A 377 1.60 -12.45 -16.16
N ASP A 378 1.01 -13.17 -17.13
CA ASP A 378 1.72 -14.22 -17.88
C ASP A 378 2.84 -13.60 -18.72
N ILE A 379 2.58 -12.49 -19.40
CA ILE A 379 3.58 -11.78 -20.21
C ILE A 379 4.75 -11.28 -19.34
N ARG A 380 4.46 -10.76 -18.14
CA ARG A 380 5.49 -10.39 -17.16
C ARG A 380 6.33 -11.59 -16.75
N SER A 381 5.69 -12.75 -16.58
CA SER A 381 6.36 -14.01 -16.23
C SER A 381 7.25 -14.50 -17.38
N VAL A 382 6.79 -14.41 -18.63
CA VAL A 382 7.61 -14.67 -19.83
C VAL A 382 8.86 -13.80 -19.86
N CYS A 383 8.73 -12.49 -19.61
CA CYS A 383 9.89 -11.59 -19.60
C CYS A 383 10.90 -11.97 -18.49
N THR A 384 10.39 -12.36 -17.32
CA THR A 384 11.23 -12.76 -16.18
C THR A 384 11.97 -14.08 -16.47
N GLU A 385 11.28 -15.05 -17.07
CA GLU A 385 11.86 -16.34 -17.49
C GLU A 385 12.89 -16.18 -18.61
N ALA A 386 12.65 -15.29 -19.58
CA ALA A 386 13.63 -14.98 -20.62
C ALA A 386 14.95 -14.44 -20.02
N GLY A 387 14.85 -13.57 -19.00
CA GLY A 387 16.00 -13.13 -18.21
C GLY A 387 16.70 -14.27 -17.49
N MET A 388 15.96 -15.23 -16.94
CA MET A 388 16.51 -16.41 -16.27
C MET A 388 17.29 -17.32 -17.24
N TYR A 389 16.81 -17.50 -18.47
CA TYR A 389 17.55 -18.24 -19.51
C TYR A 389 18.89 -17.57 -19.85
N ALA A 390 18.89 -16.24 -19.99
CA ALA A 390 20.13 -15.49 -20.23
C ALA A 390 21.13 -15.65 -19.09
N ILE A 391 20.67 -15.58 -17.83
CA ILE A 391 21.50 -15.78 -16.63
C ILE A 391 22.09 -17.21 -16.60
N ARG A 392 21.28 -18.25 -16.87
CA ARG A 392 21.76 -19.64 -16.92
C ARG A 392 22.82 -19.85 -18.00
N ALA A 393 22.68 -19.17 -19.13
CA ALA A 393 23.65 -19.18 -20.21
C ALA A 393 24.87 -18.27 -19.96
N ARG A 394 24.97 -17.63 -18.78
CA ARG A 394 26.01 -16.66 -18.41
C ARG A 394 26.13 -15.48 -19.40
N ARG A 395 25.02 -15.12 -20.06
CA ARG A 395 24.92 -13.98 -20.99
C ARG A 395 24.42 -12.75 -20.26
N LYS A 396 24.87 -11.57 -20.69
CA LYS A 396 24.45 -10.26 -20.14
C LYS A 396 23.28 -9.62 -20.91
N THR A 397 22.93 -10.20 -22.05
CA THR A 397 21.87 -9.72 -22.94
C THR A 397 20.87 -10.84 -23.21
N VAL A 398 19.58 -10.47 -23.22
CA VAL A 398 18.49 -11.37 -23.59
C VAL A 398 18.31 -11.34 -25.11
N THR A 399 18.24 -12.52 -25.73
CA THR A 399 18.08 -12.71 -27.18
C THR A 399 16.65 -13.11 -27.53
N GLU A 400 16.26 -13.01 -28.82
CA GLU A 400 14.93 -13.46 -29.28
C GLU A 400 14.68 -14.95 -28.97
N LYS A 401 15.72 -15.79 -29.01
CA LYS A 401 15.63 -17.22 -28.68
C LYS A 401 15.24 -17.48 -27.23
N ASP A 402 15.78 -16.71 -26.30
CA ASP A 402 15.45 -16.84 -24.87
C ASP A 402 13.98 -16.52 -24.62
N PHE A 403 13.42 -15.55 -25.36
CA PHE A 403 12.00 -15.25 -25.30
C PHE A 403 11.14 -16.38 -25.89
N LEU A 404 11.57 -17.00 -26.99
CA LEU A 404 10.85 -18.14 -27.56
C LEU A 404 10.81 -19.32 -26.60
N ASP A 405 11.95 -19.65 -25.98
CA ASP A 405 12.05 -20.73 -24.98
C ASP A 405 11.21 -20.40 -23.73
N ALA A 406 11.22 -19.13 -23.30
CA ALA A 406 10.39 -18.66 -22.18
C ALA A 406 8.89 -18.72 -22.49
N VAL A 407 8.47 -18.32 -23.69
CA VAL A 407 7.08 -18.43 -24.14
C VAL A 407 6.64 -19.89 -24.15
N ASP A 408 7.46 -20.79 -24.67
CA ASP A 408 7.14 -22.22 -24.71
C ASP A 408 6.96 -22.79 -23.30
N LYS A 409 7.90 -22.49 -22.41
CA LYS A 409 7.85 -22.95 -21.01
C LYS A 409 6.64 -22.38 -20.26
N VAL A 410 6.41 -21.07 -20.35
CA VAL A 410 5.36 -20.40 -19.57
C VAL A 410 3.98 -20.70 -20.15
N ILE A 411 3.79 -20.47 -21.46
CA ILE A 411 2.47 -20.60 -22.08
C ILE A 411 2.05 -22.06 -22.21
N LYS A 412 2.93 -22.95 -22.71
CA LYS A 412 2.54 -24.38 -22.85
C LYS A 412 2.69 -25.14 -21.54
N GLY A 413 3.72 -24.84 -20.75
CA GLY A 413 3.96 -25.50 -19.46
C GLY A 413 2.92 -25.15 -18.41
N TYR A 414 2.55 -23.86 -18.28
CA TYR A 414 1.53 -23.43 -17.32
C TYR A 414 0.10 -23.47 -17.87
N GLN A 415 -0.13 -23.87 -19.11
CA GLN A 415 -1.49 -24.05 -19.65
C GLN A 415 -2.33 -25.01 -18.77
N LYS A 416 -1.68 -26.01 -18.17
CA LYS A 416 -2.31 -26.96 -17.23
C LYS A 416 -2.84 -26.29 -15.96
N PHE A 417 -2.23 -25.18 -15.55
CA PHE A 417 -2.55 -24.43 -14.33
C PHE A 417 -3.23 -23.09 -14.64
N SER A 418 -3.55 -22.81 -15.91
CA SER A 418 -4.14 -21.55 -16.34
C SER A 418 -5.46 -21.31 -15.62
N ALA A 419 -5.54 -20.23 -14.85
CA ALA A 419 -6.77 -19.82 -14.19
C ALA A 419 -7.77 -19.20 -15.20
N THR A 420 -7.26 -18.66 -16.30
CA THR A 420 -8.00 -17.91 -17.33
C THR A 420 -9.30 -18.59 -17.81
N PRO A 421 -9.30 -19.88 -18.22
CA PRO A 421 -10.51 -20.52 -18.73
C PRO A 421 -11.61 -20.66 -17.68
N LYS A 422 -11.25 -20.83 -16.40
CA LYS A 422 -12.22 -20.93 -15.30
C LYS A 422 -12.84 -19.57 -14.99
N TYR A 423 -12.03 -18.52 -14.95
CA TYR A 423 -12.51 -17.16 -14.63
C TYR A 423 -13.20 -16.46 -15.80
N MET A 424 -12.93 -16.86 -17.04
CA MET A 424 -13.65 -16.35 -18.22
C MET A 424 -15.12 -16.79 -18.29
N VAL A 425 -15.55 -17.78 -17.52
CA VAL A 425 -16.97 -18.18 -17.48
C VAL A 425 -17.81 -17.15 -16.70
N TYR A 426 -17.18 -16.40 -15.79
CA TYR A 426 -17.85 -15.49 -14.87
C TYR A 426 -17.75 -14.02 -15.27
N ASN A 427 -16.85 -13.69 -16.19
CA ASN A 427 -16.62 -12.33 -16.70
C ASN A 427 -17.10 -12.26 -18.14
#